data_AF-A0A9P9EE59-F1
#
_entry.id   AF-A0A9P9EE59-F1
#
_cell.length_a   1.000
_cell.length_b   1.000
_cell.length_c   1.000
_cell.angle_alpha   90.00
_cell.angle_beta   90.00
_cell.angle_gamma   90.00
#
_symmetry.space_group_name_H-M   'P 1'
#
loop_
_entity.id
_entity.type
_entity.pdbx_description
1 polymer ?
#
loop_
_entity_poly.entity_id
_entity_poly.type
_entity_poly.pdbx_seq_one_letter_code
_entity_poly.pdbx_strand_id
1 'polypeptide(L)'
;MTGPPPPAPQPAHLLVGSAPETGTTAAEAPTAPVPRGSKNDRRRYRAKRRAQAQLVTAYGTFILHVLHVLLHGKWDAVSMLENRDGWISSPGFMKCASHSIAASDAVSRILACDPELSFMPYLFGIYLLHGSFILLLFADRMPQVGPNESVERACEIIIRAHEVCVVTLSTEFQIRFRKVIRSTLYSVRSAAGALTVEESAARQRALSLYRWCSGFTGLAV
;
A
#
# COMPACT_ATOMS: atom_id res chain seq x y z
N MET A 1 44.53 -7.17 -30.55
CA MET A 1 44.61 -8.62 -30.28
C MET A 1 43.85 -8.89 -29.00
N THR A 2 42.63 -9.43 -29.12
CA THR A 2 41.70 -9.69 -28.02
C THR A 2 41.29 -11.15 -28.13
N GLY A 3 41.69 -11.98 -27.16
CA GLY A 3 41.38 -13.40 -27.12
C GLY A 3 39.90 -13.69 -26.85
N PRO A 4 39.41 -14.91 -27.14
CA PRO A 4 38.01 -15.26 -26.96
C PRO A 4 37.65 -15.40 -25.47
N PRO A 5 36.37 -15.18 -25.10
CA PRO A 5 35.92 -15.31 -23.72
C PRO A 5 35.84 -16.78 -23.28
N PRO A 6 35.93 -17.07 -21.96
CA PRO A 6 35.88 -18.42 -21.43
C PRO A 6 34.46 -19.02 -21.48
N PRO A 7 34.33 -20.37 -21.51
CA PRO A 7 33.04 -21.05 -21.58
C PRO A 7 32.30 -21.04 -20.23
N ALA A 8 30.96 -21.04 -20.32
CA ALA A 8 30.05 -21.07 -19.17
C ALA A 8 30.07 -22.43 -18.42
N PRO A 9 29.84 -22.47 -17.09
CA PRO A 9 29.83 -23.70 -16.33
C PRO A 9 28.55 -24.51 -16.59
N GLN A 10 28.72 -25.82 -16.82
CA GLN A 10 27.63 -26.79 -16.96
C GLN A 10 27.06 -27.18 -15.58
N PRO A 11 25.75 -27.50 -15.47
CA PRO A 11 25.13 -27.92 -14.22
C PRO A 11 25.60 -29.32 -13.81
N ALA A 12 25.98 -29.47 -12.54
CA ALA A 12 26.42 -30.73 -11.97
C ALA A 12 25.29 -31.78 -11.94
N HIS A 13 25.51 -32.90 -12.62
CA HIS A 13 24.73 -34.12 -12.45
C HIS A 13 24.96 -34.69 -11.04
N LEU A 14 23.95 -34.61 -10.18
CA LEU A 14 23.94 -35.33 -8.92
C LEU A 14 23.62 -36.80 -9.18
N LEU A 15 24.63 -37.66 -8.96
CA LEU A 15 24.51 -39.11 -8.95
C LEU A 15 23.43 -39.57 -7.96
N VAL A 16 22.50 -40.37 -8.44
CA VAL A 16 21.63 -41.21 -7.63
C VAL A 16 22.46 -42.35 -7.06
N GLY A 17 22.78 -42.26 -5.76
CA GLY A 17 23.34 -43.36 -4.98
C GLY A 17 22.24 -44.22 -4.38
N SER A 18 22.15 -45.47 -4.82
CA SER A 18 21.32 -46.52 -4.24
C SER A 18 21.92 -47.04 -2.93
N ALA A 19 21.13 -47.13 -1.87
CA ALA A 19 21.47 -47.81 -0.61
C ALA A 19 20.29 -48.71 -0.17
N PRO A 20 20.55 -49.76 0.63
CA PRO A 20 19.84 -51.04 0.57
C PRO A 20 18.57 -51.12 1.43
N GLU A 21 17.69 -52.03 1.02
CA GLU A 21 16.48 -52.43 1.74
C GLU A 21 16.83 -53.13 3.06
N THR A 22 16.40 -52.55 4.17
CA THR A 22 16.26 -53.26 5.46
C THR A 22 14.83 -53.12 5.93
N GLY A 23 14.09 -54.24 5.88
CA GLY A 23 12.74 -54.35 6.41
C GLY A 23 12.72 -54.19 7.92
N THR A 24 12.00 -53.17 8.38
CA THR A 24 11.56 -53.03 9.77
C THR A 24 10.08 -52.66 9.74
N THR A 25 9.24 -53.59 10.21
CA THR A 25 7.81 -53.37 10.42
C THR A 25 7.61 -52.27 11.47
N ALA A 26 7.28 -51.06 11.03
CA ALA A 26 6.83 -49.98 11.90
C ALA A 26 5.31 -50.07 12.07
N ALA A 27 4.88 -50.28 13.31
CA ALA A 27 3.48 -50.24 13.70
C ALA A 27 2.86 -48.87 13.35
N GLU A 28 1.73 -48.90 12.66
CA GLU A 28 0.96 -47.73 12.26
C GLU A 28 0.41 -47.03 13.52
N ALA A 29 1.02 -45.90 13.89
CA ALA A 29 0.52 -45.05 14.95
C ALA A 29 -0.84 -44.47 14.52
N PRO A 30 -1.85 -44.37 15.42
CA PRO A 30 -3.16 -43.88 15.06
C PRO A 30 -3.02 -42.42 14.59
N THR A 31 -3.34 -42.18 13.32
CA THR A 31 -3.44 -40.84 12.75
C THR A 31 -4.36 -40.00 13.61
N ALA A 32 -3.77 -39.03 14.32
CA ALA A 32 -4.52 -38.02 15.04
C ALA A 32 -5.51 -37.35 14.06
N PRO A 33 -6.77 -37.14 14.46
CA PRO A 33 -7.75 -36.56 13.56
C PRO A 33 -7.29 -35.14 13.19
N VAL A 34 -7.08 -34.91 11.89
CA VAL A 34 -6.89 -33.57 11.33
C VAL A 34 -8.02 -32.70 11.86
N PRO A 35 -7.74 -31.57 12.54
CA PRO A 35 -8.78 -30.74 13.11
C PRO A 35 -9.65 -30.24 11.95
N ARG A 36 -10.85 -30.82 11.81
CA ARG A 36 -11.85 -30.36 10.85
C ARG A 36 -12.30 -29.00 11.34
N GLY A 37 -11.62 -27.94 10.90
CA GLY A 37 -12.02 -26.56 11.17
C GLY A 37 -13.52 -26.43 10.94
N SER A 38 -14.22 -25.94 11.96
CA SER A 38 -15.68 -25.90 11.99
C SER A 38 -16.18 -25.21 10.72
N LYS A 39 -17.33 -25.62 10.17
CA LYS A 39 -17.93 -24.95 9.01
C LYS A 39 -18.05 -23.43 9.26
N ASN A 40 -18.18 -23.02 10.52
CA ASN A 40 -18.18 -21.63 10.95
C ASN A 40 -16.82 -20.93 10.79
N ASP A 41 -15.71 -21.57 11.14
CA ASP A 41 -14.36 -20.96 11.03
C ASP A 41 -14.00 -20.69 9.57
N ARG A 42 -14.34 -21.63 8.68
CA ARG A 42 -14.16 -21.47 7.24
C ARG A 42 -15.01 -20.33 6.65
N ARG A 43 -16.24 -20.16 7.13
CA ARG A 43 -17.11 -19.03 6.73
C ARG A 43 -16.55 -17.69 7.18
N ARG A 44 -16.13 -17.58 8.46
CA ARG A 44 -15.51 -16.37 9.01
C ARG A 44 -14.23 -15.99 8.29
N TYR A 45 -13.35 -16.96 8.02
CA TYR A 45 -12.12 -16.73 7.27
C TYR A 45 -12.38 -16.21 5.84
N ARG A 46 -13.35 -16.80 5.13
CA ARG A 46 -13.74 -16.33 3.79
C ARG A 46 -14.32 -14.92 3.82
N ALA A 47 -15.14 -14.60 4.81
CA ALA A 47 -15.70 -13.25 4.99
C ALA A 47 -14.58 -12.22 5.24
N LYS A 48 -13.63 -12.51 6.13
CA LYS A 48 -12.47 -11.66 6.39
C LYS A 48 -11.63 -11.41 5.14
N ARG A 49 -11.36 -12.45 4.35
CA ARG A 49 -10.64 -12.31 3.08
C ARG A 49 -11.39 -11.46 2.06
N ARG A 50 -12.72 -11.60 1.99
CA ARG A 50 -13.55 -10.79 1.11
C ARG A 50 -13.54 -9.31 1.52
N ALA A 51 -13.67 -9.03 2.82
CA ALA A 51 -13.58 -7.68 3.35
C ALA A 51 -12.20 -7.06 3.05
N GLN A 52 -11.12 -7.81 3.27
CA GLN A 52 -9.76 -7.35 2.93
C GLN A 52 -9.59 -7.09 1.43
N ALA A 53 -10.11 -7.96 0.57
CA ALA A 53 -10.06 -7.75 -0.88
C ALA A 53 -10.84 -6.49 -1.30
N GLN A 54 -12.02 -6.27 -0.72
CA GLN A 54 -12.83 -5.06 -0.97
C GLN A 54 -12.09 -3.80 -0.53
N LEU A 55 -11.50 -3.81 0.66
CA LEU A 55 -10.69 -2.72 1.21
C LEU A 55 -9.54 -2.37 0.28
N VAL A 56 -8.67 -3.34 -0.04
CA VAL A 56 -7.51 -3.10 -0.91
C VAL A 56 -7.92 -2.65 -2.31
N THR A 57 -9.01 -3.20 -2.85
CA THR A 57 -9.53 -2.80 -4.16
C THR A 57 -10.03 -1.35 -4.14
N ALA A 58 -10.73 -0.93 -3.09
CA ALA A 58 -11.22 0.44 -2.97
C ALA A 58 -10.07 1.45 -2.92
N TYR A 59 -9.06 1.21 -2.07
CA TYR A 59 -7.85 2.02 -2.01
C TYR A 59 -7.08 2.03 -3.34
N GLY A 60 -6.86 0.86 -3.96
CA GLY A 60 -6.17 0.77 -5.24
C GLY A 60 -6.89 1.52 -6.36
N THR A 61 -8.23 1.43 -6.41
CA THR A 61 -9.05 2.14 -7.39
C THR A 61 -8.92 3.65 -7.23
N PHE A 62 -8.99 4.15 -5.99
CA PHE A 62 -8.78 5.56 -5.70
C PHE A 62 -7.42 6.06 -6.21
N ILE A 63 -6.34 5.36 -5.87
CA ILE A 63 -4.99 5.73 -6.31
C ILE A 63 -4.88 5.74 -7.84
N LEU A 64 -5.43 4.76 -8.54
CA LEU A 64 -5.41 4.72 -10.00
C LEU A 64 -6.10 5.94 -10.63
N HIS A 65 -7.23 6.38 -10.08
CA HIS A 65 -7.89 7.60 -10.56
C HIS A 65 -7.04 8.85 -10.32
N VAL A 66 -6.43 8.98 -9.13
CA VAL A 66 -5.54 10.11 -8.83
C VAL A 66 -4.31 10.12 -9.74
N LEU A 67 -3.71 8.96 -10.02
CA LEU A 67 -2.59 8.86 -10.95
C LEU A 67 -2.99 9.31 -12.37
N HIS A 68 -4.21 9.00 -12.80
CA HIS A 68 -4.76 9.52 -14.06
C HIS A 68 -4.90 11.05 -14.05
N VAL A 69 -5.37 11.63 -12.93
CA VAL A 69 -5.45 13.08 -12.74
C VAL A 69 -4.07 13.71 -12.81
N LEU A 70 -3.07 13.15 -12.14
CA LEU A 70 -1.69 13.65 -12.15
C LEU A 70 -1.02 13.52 -13.53
N LEU A 71 -1.39 12.52 -14.32
CA LEU A 71 -0.84 12.30 -15.66
C LEU A 71 -1.36 13.33 -16.68
N HIS A 72 -2.63 13.72 -16.59
CA HIS A 72 -3.27 14.61 -17.59
C HIS A 72 -3.48 16.04 -17.07
N GLY A 73 -3.40 16.22 -15.75
CA GLY A 73 -3.67 17.45 -15.04
C GLY A 73 -2.45 18.32 -14.90
N LYS A 74 -2.69 19.58 -14.58
CA LYS A 74 -1.65 20.45 -14.07
C LYS A 74 -1.39 20.15 -12.61
N TRP A 75 -0.16 20.40 -12.18
CA TRP A 75 0.29 20.13 -10.81
C TRP A 75 0.17 21.35 -9.90
N ASP A 76 0.00 22.54 -10.49
CA ASP A 76 -0.19 23.80 -9.76
C ASP A 76 -1.66 24.22 -9.76
N ALA A 77 -2.27 24.21 -8.58
CA ALA A 77 -3.68 24.53 -8.39
C ALA A 77 -4.01 25.99 -8.73
N VAL A 78 -3.06 26.93 -8.54
CA VAL A 78 -3.27 28.35 -8.88
C VAL A 78 -3.37 28.50 -10.40
N SER A 79 -2.42 27.94 -11.16
CA SER A 79 -2.46 27.92 -12.62
C SER A 79 -3.71 27.22 -13.18
N MET A 80 -4.24 26.23 -12.46
CA MET A 80 -5.51 25.57 -12.83
C MET A 80 -6.71 26.50 -12.66
N LEU A 81 -6.79 27.24 -11.54
CA LEU A 81 -7.89 28.19 -11.27
C LEU A 81 -7.84 29.39 -12.21
N GLU A 82 -6.67 29.99 -12.40
CA GLU A 82 -6.48 31.14 -13.28
C GLU A 82 -6.77 30.80 -14.75
N ASN A 83 -6.50 29.55 -15.17
CA ASN A 83 -6.82 29.03 -16.50
C ASN A 83 -6.38 29.95 -17.67
N ARG A 84 -5.22 30.62 -17.54
CA ARG A 84 -4.74 31.61 -18.51
C ARG A 84 -4.54 31.06 -19.93
N ASP A 85 -4.26 29.77 -20.03
CA ASP A 85 -4.02 29.02 -21.28
C ASP A 85 -5.27 28.28 -21.80
N GLY A 86 -6.42 28.44 -21.14
CA GLY A 86 -7.67 27.78 -21.55
C GLY A 86 -7.70 26.26 -21.33
N TRP A 87 -6.81 25.70 -20.50
CA TRP A 87 -6.71 24.26 -20.24
C TRP A 87 -8.03 23.58 -19.82
N ILE A 88 -8.93 24.27 -19.13
CA ILE A 88 -10.24 23.72 -18.71
C ILE A 88 -11.10 23.27 -19.91
N SER A 89 -10.91 23.85 -21.09
CA SER A 89 -11.63 23.44 -22.30
C SER A 89 -10.95 22.27 -23.03
N SER A 90 -9.84 21.75 -22.52
CA SER A 90 -9.04 20.72 -23.18
C SER A 90 -9.57 19.30 -22.91
N PRO A 91 -9.26 18.33 -23.80
CA PRO A 91 -9.51 16.91 -23.53
C PRO A 91 -8.80 16.39 -22.27
N GLY A 92 -7.66 16.99 -21.90
CA GLY A 92 -6.92 16.65 -20.68
C GLY A 92 -7.74 16.95 -19.43
N PHE A 93 -8.35 18.14 -19.38
CA PHE A 93 -9.25 18.51 -18.30
C PHE A 93 -10.43 17.56 -18.19
N MET A 94 -11.07 17.20 -19.31
CA MET A 94 -12.23 16.27 -19.30
C MET A 94 -11.87 14.91 -18.71
N LYS A 95 -10.66 14.40 -18.98
CA LYS A 95 -10.16 13.18 -18.33
C LYS A 95 -9.94 13.39 -16.83
N CYS A 96 -9.31 14.49 -16.43
CA CYS A 96 -9.12 14.78 -15.00
C CYS A 96 -10.45 14.90 -14.26
N ALA A 97 -11.42 15.60 -14.85
CA ALA A 97 -12.79 15.74 -14.35
C ALA A 97 -13.46 14.39 -14.06
N SER A 98 -13.53 13.52 -15.07
CA SER A 98 -14.19 12.21 -14.90
C SER A 98 -13.46 11.35 -13.86
N HIS A 99 -12.12 11.38 -13.86
CA HIS A 99 -11.34 10.61 -12.89
C HIS A 99 -11.42 11.18 -11.47
N SER A 100 -11.55 12.50 -11.27
CA SER A 100 -11.73 13.08 -9.93
C SER A 100 -13.09 12.72 -9.31
N ILE A 101 -14.17 12.67 -10.10
CA ILE A 101 -15.48 12.19 -9.61
C ILE A 101 -15.40 10.68 -9.29
N ALA A 102 -14.79 9.88 -10.18
CA ALA A 102 -14.61 8.46 -9.91
C ALA A 102 -13.69 8.20 -8.69
N ALA A 103 -12.72 9.08 -8.44
CA ALA A 103 -11.89 9.06 -7.24
C ALA A 103 -12.73 9.33 -5.99
N SER A 104 -13.63 10.32 -5.98
CA SER A 104 -14.53 10.54 -4.84
C SER A 104 -15.45 9.35 -4.59
N ASP A 105 -15.94 8.69 -5.63
CA ASP A 105 -16.74 7.45 -5.47
C ASP A 105 -15.91 6.32 -4.86
N ALA A 106 -14.64 6.19 -5.24
CA ALA A 106 -13.72 5.25 -4.64
C ALA A 106 -13.47 5.58 -3.16
N VAL A 107 -13.31 6.86 -2.81
CA VAL A 107 -13.19 7.33 -1.42
C VAL A 107 -14.45 7.04 -0.61
N SER A 108 -15.64 7.21 -1.20
CA SER A 108 -16.90 6.83 -0.53
C SER A 108 -16.91 5.34 -0.16
N ARG A 109 -16.46 4.47 -1.08
CA ARG A 109 -16.32 3.04 -0.80
C ARG A 109 -15.26 2.74 0.26
N ILE A 110 -14.17 3.50 0.30
CA ILE A 110 -13.16 3.41 1.37
C ILE A 110 -13.80 3.75 2.71
N LEU A 111 -14.47 4.90 2.84
CA LEU A 111 -15.11 5.31 4.09
C LEU A 111 -16.23 4.38 4.54
N ALA A 112 -16.87 3.65 3.62
CA ALA A 112 -17.87 2.64 3.95
C ALA A 112 -17.26 1.37 4.57
N CYS A 113 -16.02 1.01 4.22
CA CYS A 113 -15.36 -0.21 4.73
C CYS A 113 -14.24 0.05 5.75
N ASP A 114 -13.70 1.27 5.79
CA ASP A 114 -12.67 1.75 6.71
C ASP A 114 -12.96 3.21 7.12
N PRO A 115 -13.96 3.45 8.00
CA PRO A 115 -14.44 4.80 8.33
C PRO A 115 -13.40 5.67 9.05
N GLU A 116 -12.44 5.04 9.75
CA GLU A 116 -11.37 5.70 10.48
C GLU A 116 -10.08 5.82 9.65
N LEU A 117 -10.10 5.35 8.38
CA LEU A 117 -8.93 5.25 7.51
C LEU A 117 -7.76 4.51 8.21
N SER A 118 -8.08 3.47 8.96
CA SER A 118 -7.11 2.71 9.77
C SER A 118 -6.06 2.00 8.91
N PHE A 119 -6.44 1.49 7.73
CA PHE A 119 -5.52 0.82 6.80
C PHE A 119 -4.60 1.80 6.04
N MET A 120 -4.93 3.10 6.08
CA MET A 120 -4.45 4.16 5.20
C MET A 120 -2.97 4.03 4.78
N PRO A 121 -2.70 3.85 3.47
CA PRO A 121 -1.35 3.88 2.95
C PRO A 121 -0.65 5.20 3.26
N TYR A 122 0.67 5.18 3.49
CA TYR A 122 1.43 6.34 3.95
C TYR A 122 1.21 7.64 3.15
N LEU A 123 1.13 7.54 1.82
CA LEU A 123 0.96 8.68 0.92
C LEU A 123 -0.51 9.00 0.61
N PHE A 124 -1.46 8.34 1.24
CA PHE A 124 -2.88 8.49 0.95
C PHE A 124 -3.33 9.94 1.07
N GLY A 125 -2.97 10.64 2.14
CA GLY A 125 -3.36 12.05 2.31
C GLY A 125 -2.84 12.97 1.20
N ILE A 126 -1.64 12.70 0.67
CA ILE A 126 -1.08 13.45 -0.47
C ILE A 126 -1.87 13.16 -1.75
N TYR A 127 -2.21 11.89 -2.00
CA TYR A 127 -3.03 11.54 -3.15
C TYR A 127 -4.48 12.04 -3.01
N LEU A 128 -5.01 12.08 -1.79
CA LEU A 128 -6.31 12.65 -1.48
C LEU A 128 -6.33 14.12 -1.87
N LEU A 129 -5.33 14.89 -1.45
CA LEU A 129 -5.14 16.29 -1.83
C LEU A 129 -5.08 16.46 -3.36
N HIS A 130 -4.22 15.69 -4.06
CA HIS A 130 -4.10 15.77 -5.52
C HIS A 130 -5.40 15.44 -6.25
N GLY A 131 -6.17 14.45 -5.77
CA GLY A 131 -7.47 14.09 -6.33
C GLY A 131 -8.53 15.19 -6.19
N SER A 132 -8.43 16.02 -5.14
CA SER A 132 -9.35 17.13 -4.85
C SER A 132 -9.21 18.35 -5.76
N PHE A 133 -8.06 18.58 -6.40
CA PHE A 133 -7.83 19.85 -7.11
C PHE A 133 -8.87 20.13 -8.20
N ILE A 134 -9.29 19.11 -8.94
CA ILE A 134 -10.32 19.27 -9.98
C ILE A 134 -11.70 19.54 -9.38
N LEU A 135 -12.01 18.93 -8.22
CA LEU A 135 -13.27 19.17 -7.52
C LEU A 135 -13.32 20.59 -6.96
N LEU A 136 -12.18 21.11 -6.47
CA LEU A 136 -12.04 22.51 -6.07
C LEU A 136 -12.32 23.46 -7.24
N LEU A 137 -11.80 23.14 -8.44
CA LEU A 137 -12.10 23.90 -9.66
C LEU A 137 -13.60 23.89 -9.98
N PHE A 138 -14.29 22.76 -9.83
CA PHE A 138 -15.73 22.72 -10.06
C PHE A 138 -16.51 23.54 -9.02
N ALA A 139 -16.15 23.42 -7.74
CA ALA A 139 -16.78 24.17 -6.67
C ALA A 139 -16.60 25.69 -6.85
N ASP A 140 -15.41 26.14 -7.25
CA ASP A 140 -15.10 27.55 -7.55
C ASP A 140 -15.97 28.10 -8.70
N ARG A 141 -16.38 27.24 -9.63
CA ARG A 141 -17.18 27.61 -10.80
C ARG A 141 -18.70 27.55 -10.60
N MET A 142 -19.18 26.84 -9.59
CA MET A 142 -20.61 26.72 -9.29
C MET A 142 -21.36 28.07 -9.21
N PRO A 143 -20.80 29.15 -8.62
CA PRO A 143 -21.50 30.44 -8.59
C PRO A 143 -21.82 31.02 -9.97
N GLN A 144 -21.08 30.63 -11.03
CA GLN A 144 -21.31 31.13 -12.39
C GLN A 144 -22.10 30.15 -13.27
N VAL A 145 -21.92 28.84 -13.08
CA VAL A 145 -22.57 27.80 -13.92
C VAL A 145 -23.81 27.16 -13.29
N GLY A 146 -24.07 27.42 -12.01
CA GLY A 146 -25.16 26.83 -11.22
C GLY A 146 -24.73 25.60 -10.40
N PRO A 147 -25.56 25.20 -9.41
CA PRO A 147 -25.26 24.07 -8.53
C PRO A 147 -25.25 22.74 -9.29
N ASN A 148 -24.47 21.79 -8.79
CA ASN A 148 -24.35 20.44 -9.35
C ASN A 148 -24.24 19.41 -8.23
N GLU A 149 -25.32 18.70 -7.96
CA GLU A 149 -25.42 17.71 -6.87
C GLU A 149 -24.33 16.63 -6.92
N SER A 150 -23.88 16.23 -8.12
CA SER A 150 -22.82 15.23 -8.25
C SER A 150 -21.48 15.77 -7.77
N VAL A 151 -21.20 17.04 -8.04
CA VAL A 151 -19.96 17.69 -7.59
C VAL A 151 -20.06 18.02 -6.10
N GLU A 152 -21.20 18.51 -5.62
CA GLU A 152 -21.42 18.78 -4.19
C GLU A 152 -21.19 17.52 -3.35
N ARG A 153 -21.80 16.40 -3.74
CA ARG A 153 -21.58 15.09 -3.09
C ARG A 153 -20.11 14.67 -3.12
N ALA A 154 -19.44 14.83 -4.27
CA ALA A 154 -18.02 14.50 -4.41
C ALA A 154 -17.16 15.36 -3.45
N CYS A 155 -17.44 16.66 -3.35
CA CYS A 155 -16.78 17.57 -2.42
C CYS A 155 -17.01 17.16 -0.96
N GLU A 156 -18.25 16.84 -0.55
CA GLU A 156 -18.55 16.40 0.81
C GLU A 156 -17.81 15.12 1.20
N ILE A 157 -17.77 14.12 0.31
CA ILE A 157 -17.02 12.88 0.53
C ILE A 157 -15.54 13.18 0.76
N ILE A 158 -14.96 14.06 -0.05
CA ILE A 158 -13.54 14.40 0.01
C ILE A 158 -13.22 15.24 1.24
N ILE A 159 -14.09 16.17 1.64
CA ILE A 159 -13.96 16.93 2.91
C ILE A 159 -13.90 15.96 4.08
N ARG A 160 -14.90 15.06 4.18
CA ARG A 160 -14.94 14.04 5.25
C ARG A 160 -13.69 13.17 5.26
N ALA A 161 -13.22 12.75 4.09
CA ALA A 161 -12.00 11.95 4.00
C ALA A 161 -10.76 12.72 4.48
N HIS A 162 -10.65 14.03 4.20
CA HIS A 162 -9.56 14.86 4.70
C HIS A 162 -9.62 15.04 6.22
N GLU A 163 -10.81 15.23 6.79
CA GLU A 163 -11.03 15.35 8.24
C GLU A 163 -10.60 14.08 8.99
N VAL A 164 -10.90 12.90 8.44
CA VAL A 164 -10.43 11.64 9.02
C VAL A 164 -8.93 11.45 8.77
N CYS A 165 -8.45 11.75 7.56
CA CYS A 165 -7.05 11.56 7.20
C CYS A 165 -6.10 12.38 8.06
N VAL A 166 -6.45 13.64 8.40
CA VAL A 166 -5.57 14.53 9.18
C VAL A 166 -5.36 14.01 10.61
N VAL A 167 -6.36 13.35 11.20
CA VAL A 167 -6.25 12.79 12.56
C VAL A 167 -5.59 11.41 12.58
N THR A 168 -5.65 10.66 11.47
CA THR A 168 -5.12 9.29 11.38
C THR A 168 -3.67 9.24 10.89
N LEU A 169 -3.17 10.27 10.20
CA LEU A 169 -1.85 10.21 9.55
C LEU A 169 -0.71 10.10 10.57
N SER A 170 -0.09 8.92 10.62
CA SER A 170 1.04 8.63 11.49
C SER A 170 2.35 8.51 10.70
N THR A 171 3.37 9.25 11.15
CA THR A 171 4.74 9.15 10.64
C THR A 171 5.63 8.31 11.57
N GLU A 172 5.04 7.58 12.53
CA GLU A 172 5.76 6.82 13.55
C GLU A 172 6.77 5.82 12.97
N PHE A 173 6.46 5.16 11.84
CA PHE A 173 7.42 4.24 11.22
C PHE A 173 8.68 4.97 10.74
N GLN A 174 8.58 6.20 10.24
CA GLN A 174 9.74 7.01 9.84
C GLN A 174 10.59 7.37 11.06
N ILE A 175 9.94 7.76 12.15
CA ILE A 175 10.60 8.10 13.41
C ILE A 175 11.36 6.88 13.95
N ARG A 176 10.70 5.71 13.96
CA ARG A 176 11.27 4.43 14.42
C ARG A 176 12.42 3.99 13.51
N PHE A 177 12.24 4.01 12.20
CA PHE A 177 13.28 3.62 11.24
C PHE A 177 14.50 4.53 11.33
N ARG A 178 14.30 5.86 11.43
CA ARG A 178 15.38 6.83 11.67
C ARG A 178 16.17 6.50 12.95
N LYS A 179 15.49 6.17 14.05
CA LYS A 179 16.13 5.76 15.31
C LYS A 179 16.96 4.49 15.13
N VAL A 180 16.44 3.49 14.42
CA VAL A 180 17.16 2.25 14.10
C VAL A 180 18.43 2.51 13.29
N ILE A 181 18.35 3.34 12.24
CA ILE A 181 19.52 3.72 11.43
C ILE A 181 20.53 4.47 12.28
N ARG A 182 20.12 5.51 13.02
CA ARG A 182 21.05 6.30 13.84
C ARG A 182 21.74 5.44 14.88
N SER A 183 21.00 4.61 15.62
CA SER A 183 21.57 3.68 16.60
C SER A 183 22.58 2.74 15.94
N THR A 184 22.24 2.16 14.77
CA THR A 184 23.16 1.30 14.03
C THR A 184 24.45 2.02 13.63
N LEU A 185 24.34 3.25 13.15
CA LEU A 185 25.50 4.06 12.78
C LEU A 185 26.36 4.46 14.00
N TYR A 186 25.74 4.77 15.14
CA TYR A 186 26.47 5.04 16.38
C TYR A 186 27.23 3.79 16.83
N SER A 187 26.58 2.64 16.90
CA SER A 187 27.24 1.40 17.33
C SER A 187 28.41 1.02 16.43
N VAL A 188 28.29 1.17 15.10
CA VAL A 188 29.40 0.92 14.15
C VAL A 188 30.56 1.91 14.33
N ARG A 189 30.29 3.16 14.74
CA ARG A 189 31.32 4.19 14.94
C ARG A 189 31.97 4.13 16.33
N SER A 190 31.23 3.67 17.34
CA SER A 190 31.68 3.58 18.73
C SER A 190 32.35 2.25 19.05
N ALA A 191 31.95 1.16 18.39
CA ALA A 191 32.66 -0.10 18.45
C ALA A 191 33.73 -0.11 17.35
N ALA A 192 34.99 -0.32 17.72
CA ALA A 192 36.07 -0.65 16.79
C ALA A 192 35.86 -2.06 16.18
N GLY A 193 34.71 -2.33 15.54
CA GLY A 193 34.52 -3.45 14.64
C GLY A 193 33.36 -4.43 14.91
N ALA A 194 32.59 -4.36 16.00
CA ALA A 194 31.51 -5.33 16.22
C ALA A 194 30.26 -4.74 16.90
N LEU A 195 29.10 -4.99 16.30
CA LEU A 195 27.79 -4.77 16.91
C LEU A 195 27.58 -5.77 18.06
N THR A 196 27.18 -5.27 19.24
CA THR A 196 26.85 -6.17 20.34
C THR A 196 25.62 -7.03 19.99
N VAL A 197 25.53 -8.23 20.57
CA VAL A 197 24.39 -9.14 20.36
C VAL A 197 23.08 -8.48 20.79
N GLU A 198 23.11 -7.67 21.83
CA GLU A 198 21.94 -6.95 22.35
C GLU A 198 21.46 -5.85 21.40
N GLU A 199 22.37 -5.07 20.82
CA GLU A 199 22.04 -4.07 19.79
C GLU A 199 21.50 -4.73 18.52
N SER A 200 22.05 -5.88 18.14
CA SER A 200 21.56 -6.68 17.02
C SER A 200 20.13 -7.18 17.27
N ALA A 201 19.86 -7.70 18.47
CA ALA A 201 18.53 -8.16 18.86
C ALA A 201 17.51 -7.01 18.96
N ALA A 202 17.92 -5.84 19.45
CA ALA A 202 17.07 -4.64 19.52
C ALA A 202 16.72 -4.14 18.11
N ARG A 203 17.69 -4.11 17.19
CA ARG A 203 17.47 -3.81 15.76
C ARG A 203 16.50 -4.79 15.14
N GLN A 204 16.72 -6.09 15.35
CA GLN A 204 15.88 -7.13 14.77
C GLN A 204 14.43 -7.04 15.29
N ARG A 205 14.25 -6.76 16.59
CA ARG A 205 12.93 -6.47 17.17
C ARG A 205 12.27 -5.25 16.51
N ALA A 206 12.99 -4.13 16.39
CA ALA A 206 12.44 -2.93 15.77
C ALA A 206 12.06 -3.12 14.29
N LEU A 207 12.86 -3.86 13.51
CA LEU A 207 12.59 -4.15 12.09
C LEU A 207 11.53 -5.24 11.90
N SER A 208 11.30 -6.10 12.90
CA SER A 208 10.31 -7.18 12.82
C SER A 208 8.88 -6.66 12.58
N LEU A 209 8.61 -5.42 13.00
CA LEU A 209 7.35 -4.71 12.77
C LEU A 209 7.04 -4.50 11.27
N TYR A 210 8.04 -4.56 10.39
CA TYR A 210 7.89 -4.24 8.96
C TYR A 210 8.07 -5.46 8.05
N ARG A 211 7.93 -6.68 8.58
CA ARG A 211 8.16 -7.90 7.79
C ARG A 211 7.05 -8.14 6.78
N TRP A 212 7.44 -8.49 5.56
CA TRP A 212 6.55 -8.88 4.47
C TRP A 212 6.49 -10.40 4.34
N CYS A 213 6.15 -11.10 5.42
CA CYS A 213 5.99 -12.55 5.42
C CYS A 213 4.71 -12.97 6.14
N SER A 214 4.28 -14.22 5.93
CA SER A 214 3.06 -14.76 6.56
C SER A 214 3.06 -14.49 8.07
N GLY A 215 1.96 -13.92 8.57
CA GLY A 215 1.78 -13.56 9.99
C GLY A 215 2.18 -12.12 10.35
N PHE A 216 2.70 -11.32 9.39
CA PHE A 216 3.09 -9.92 9.60
C PHE A 216 2.38 -9.00 8.58
N THR A 217 2.20 -7.72 8.92
CA THR A 217 1.44 -6.74 8.12
C THR A 217 2.31 -5.86 7.21
N GLY A 218 3.64 -6.01 7.27
CA GLY A 218 4.56 -5.19 6.50
C GLY A 218 4.49 -3.72 6.90
N LEU A 219 4.33 -2.83 5.90
CA LEU A 219 4.12 -1.39 6.12
C LEU A 219 2.65 -1.00 6.22
N ALA A 220 1.71 -1.96 6.13
CA ALA A 220 0.32 -1.68 6.40
C ALA A 220 0.14 -1.58 7.92
N VAL A 221 -0.24 -0.37 8.38
CA VAL A 221 -0.66 -0.12 9.76
C VAL A 221 -2.14 -0.44 9.88
#